data_AF-A0A142XQC6-F1
#
_entry.id   AF-A0A142XQC6-F1
#
_cell.length_a   1.000
_cell.length_b   1.000
_cell.length_c   1.000
_cell.angle_alpha   90.00
_cell.angle_beta   90.00
_cell.angle_gamma   90.00
#
_symmetry.space_group_name_H-M   'P 1'
#
loop_
_entity.id
_entity.type
_entity.pdbx_description
1 polymer ?
#
loop_
_entity_poly.entity_id
_entity_poly.type
_entity_poly.pdbx_seq_one_letter_code
_entity_poly.pdbx_strand_id
1 'polypeptide(L)'
;MIVPFILVICFAGVVCFIPLALYLLWLSQVTRRERPTPIAGAWDFTGVAIGLSGFIMFGGVMVLSLLQSNVRFWMRGNFEQLRAVWIQEKVTWSLLVFFYLMVVLSGIGLALLARRRSLVVYNVEPAVFEVLVTEVFEQLGRPIERRGNLWLSEAPLFELDAFEGGHTVTLRWVSNDQRLFEDTTRLLRTALATQPSDENPVSRWLMSAAIGSGTVVLCCFGLLLYGLSLLR
;
A
#
# COMPACT_ATOMS: atom_id res chain seq x y z
N MET A 1 -18.43 31.91 -0.99
CA MET A 1 -18.60 30.43 -0.89
C MET A 1 -17.46 29.64 -1.53
N ILE A 2 -16.75 30.16 -2.55
CA ILE A 2 -15.69 29.41 -3.26
C ILE A 2 -14.43 29.20 -2.38
N VAL A 3 -14.00 30.21 -1.62
CA VAL A 3 -12.78 30.14 -0.78
C VAL A 3 -12.79 28.98 0.23
N PRO A 4 -13.81 28.79 1.09
CA PRO A 4 -13.79 27.68 2.06
C PRO A 4 -13.79 26.30 1.38
N PHE A 5 -14.43 26.17 0.22
CA PHE A 5 -14.41 24.94 -0.55
C PHE A 5 -13.00 24.60 -1.08
N ILE A 6 -12.30 25.60 -1.62
CA ILE A 6 -10.90 25.46 -2.06
C ILE A 6 -10.02 25.04 -0.87
N LEU A 7 -10.20 25.65 0.30
CA LEU A 7 -9.43 25.29 1.50
C LEU A 7 -9.66 23.84 1.93
N VAL A 8 -10.90 23.32 1.87
CA VAL A 8 -11.18 21.92 2.17
C VAL A 8 -10.52 20.97 1.17
N ILE A 9 -10.56 21.29 -0.13
CA ILE A 9 -9.87 20.50 -1.17
C ILE A 9 -8.36 20.52 -0.95
N CYS A 10 -7.76 21.67 -0.67
CA CYS A 10 -6.34 21.77 -0.41
C CYS A 10 -5.94 20.98 0.85
N PHE A 11 -6.75 21.04 1.92
CA PHE A 11 -6.52 20.23 3.12
C PHE A 11 -6.59 18.73 2.82
N ALA A 12 -7.60 18.29 2.06
CA ALA A 12 -7.71 16.92 1.61
C ALA A 12 -6.50 16.49 0.78
N GLY A 13 -6.06 17.34 -0.15
CA GLY A 13 -4.86 17.13 -0.96
C GLY A 13 -3.62 16.90 -0.08
N VAL A 14 -3.40 17.74 0.92
CA VAL A 14 -2.27 17.59 1.85
C VAL A 14 -2.36 16.27 2.62
N VAL A 15 -3.52 15.94 3.22
CA VAL A 15 -3.70 14.73 4.03
C VAL A 15 -3.56 13.45 3.20
N CYS A 16 -4.04 13.45 1.95
CA CYS A 16 -3.98 12.29 1.07
C CYS A 16 -2.61 12.09 0.41
N PHE A 17 -2.01 13.15 -0.13
CA PHE A 17 -0.80 13.02 -0.95
C PHE A 17 0.50 12.99 -0.14
N ILE A 18 0.56 13.48 1.10
CA ILE A 18 1.75 13.35 1.95
C ILE A 18 2.14 11.88 2.17
N PRO A 19 1.29 11.02 2.77
CA PRO A 19 1.66 9.64 3.05
C PRO A 19 1.96 8.87 1.75
N LEU A 20 1.20 9.14 0.68
CA LEU A 20 1.43 8.55 -0.63
C LEU A 20 2.80 8.93 -1.20
N ALA A 21 3.16 10.22 -1.17
CA ALA A 21 4.45 10.70 -1.66
C ALA A 21 5.61 10.07 -0.89
N LEU A 22 5.49 9.95 0.44
CA LEU A 22 6.50 9.30 1.28
C LEU A 22 6.65 7.81 0.96
N TYR A 23 5.53 7.11 0.76
CA TYR A 23 5.54 5.70 0.36
C TYR A 23 6.18 5.50 -1.01
N LEU A 24 5.78 6.29 -2.01
CA LEU A 24 6.34 6.22 -3.37
C LEU A 24 7.84 6.56 -3.38
N LEU A 25 8.26 7.55 -2.57
CA LEU A 25 9.66 7.88 -2.41
C LEU A 25 10.43 6.71 -1.79
N TRP A 26 9.94 6.12 -0.70
CA TRP A 26 10.54 4.93 -0.09
C TRP A 26 10.64 3.77 -1.08
N LEU A 27 9.58 3.48 -1.83
CA LEU A 27 9.56 2.41 -2.82
C LEU A 27 10.54 2.69 -3.97
N SER A 28 10.68 3.95 -4.39
CA SER A 28 11.68 4.35 -5.37
C SER A 28 13.11 4.10 -4.86
N GLN A 29 13.37 4.28 -3.57
CA GLN A 29 14.69 4.00 -2.99
C GLN A 29 14.96 2.50 -2.88
N VAL A 30 13.94 1.70 -2.54
CA VAL A 30 14.04 0.23 -2.53
C VAL A 30 14.34 -0.28 -3.94
N THR A 31 13.64 0.23 -4.95
CA THR A 31 13.79 -0.21 -6.35
C THR A 31 15.06 0.30 -7.05
N ARG A 32 15.80 1.24 -6.44
CA ARG A 32 17.10 1.73 -6.96
C ARG A 32 18.31 0.96 -6.44
N ARG A 33 18.12 0.03 -5.50
CA ARG A 33 19.24 -0.74 -4.94
C ARG A 33 19.81 -1.68 -6.00
N GLU A 34 21.12 -1.71 -6.10
CA GLU A 34 21.90 -2.59 -7.00
C GLU A 34 21.72 -4.09 -6.69
N ARG A 35 21.17 -4.42 -5.52
CA ARG A 35 20.97 -5.80 -5.08
C ARG A 35 19.48 -6.11 -4.93
N PRO A 36 19.05 -7.33 -5.28
CA PRO A 36 17.71 -7.81 -5.00
C PRO A 36 17.38 -7.63 -3.52
N THR A 37 16.23 -7.02 -3.24
CA THR A 37 15.82 -6.69 -1.87
C THR A 37 14.61 -7.54 -1.46
N PRO A 38 14.82 -8.61 -0.66
CA PRO A 38 13.73 -9.43 -0.14
C PRO A 38 13.03 -8.70 1.01
N ILE A 39 11.73 -8.47 0.86
CA ILE A 39 10.84 -7.85 1.84
C ILE A 39 9.75 -8.86 2.20
N ALA A 40 9.43 -9.00 3.48
CA ALA A 40 8.30 -9.83 3.88
C ALA A 40 6.99 -9.18 3.38
N GLY A 41 6.07 -9.97 2.83
CA GLY A 41 4.86 -9.44 2.21
C GLY A 41 3.96 -8.64 3.16
N ALA A 42 4.02 -8.93 4.46
CA ALA A 42 3.35 -8.12 5.49
C ALA A 42 3.93 -6.70 5.59
N TRP A 43 5.26 -6.54 5.51
CA TRP A 43 5.91 -5.23 5.53
C TRP A 43 5.63 -4.44 4.26
N ASP A 44 5.64 -5.11 3.12
CA ASP A 44 5.28 -4.51 1.84
C ASP A 44 3.85 -3.94 1.86
N PHE A 45 2.88 -4.76 2.27
CA PHE A 45 1.49 -4.33 2.39
C PHE A 45 1.29 -3.24 3.45
N THR A 46 2.03 -3.28 4.56
CA THR A 46 1.99 -2.22 5.57
C THR A 46 2.43 -0.88 4.96
N GLY A 47 3.47 -0.88 4.12
CA GLY A 47 3.89 0.31 3.37
C GLY A 47 2.76 0.87 2.50
N VAL A 48 2.08 0.02 1.73
CA VAL A 48 0.93 0.39 0.91
C VAL A 48 -0.21 0.97 1.77
N ALA A 49 -0.55 0.30 2.87
CA ALA A 49 -1.62 0.73 3.77
C ALA A 49 -1.32 2.10 4.40
N ILE A 50 -0.06 2.34 4.79
CA ILE A 50 0.39 3.65 5.27
C ILE A 50 0.30 4.69 4.15
N GLY A 51 0.78 4.38 2.94
CA GLY A 51 0.72 5.28 1.79
C GLY A 51 -0.70 5.68 1.41
N LEU A 52 -1.65 4.77 1.52
CA LEU A 52 -3.07 5.00 1.22
C LEU A 52 -3.90 5.49 2.41
N SER A 53 -3.31 5.63 3.60
CA SER A 53 -4.04 5.98 4.83
C SER A 53 -4.82 7.28 4.73
N GLY A 54 -4.25 8.32 4.09
CA GLY A 54 -4.93 9.60 3.89
C GLY A 54 -6.17 9.46 2.99
N PHE A 55 -6.07 8.67 1.92
CA PHE A 55 -7.21 8.36 1.04
C PHE A 55 -8.27 7.52 1.72
N ILE A 56 -7.87 6.57 2.58
CA ILE A 56 -8.80 5.79 3.38
C ILE A 56 -9.55 6.73 4.32
N MET A 57 -8.86 7.54 5.12
CA MET A 57 -9.51 8.47 6.05
C MET A 57 -10.43 9.47 5.34
N PHE A 58 -9.93 10.16 4.31
CA PHE A 58 -10.70 11.19 3.62
C PHE A 58 -11.83 10.59 2.76
N GLY A 59 -11.54 9.51 2.03
CA GLY A 59 -12.52 8.78 1.25
C GLY A 59 -13.63 8.18 2.12
N GLY A 60 -13.28 7.69 3.32
CA GLY A 60 -14.23 7.30 4.35
C GLY A 60 -15.17 8.45 4.71
N VAL A 61 -14.62 9.59 5.17
CA VAL A 61 -15.43 10.77 5.49
C VAL A 61 -16.32 11.19 4.33
N MET A 62 -15.82 11.15 3.10
CA MET A 62 -16.60 11.51 1.90
C MET A 62 -17.75 10.52 1.65
N VAL A 63 -17.51 9.21 1.69
CA VAL A 63 -18.54 8.18 1.52
C VAL A 63 -19.60 8.29 2.61
N LEU A 64 -19.17 8.45 3.87
CA LEU A 64 -20.07 8.62 5.00
C LEU A 64 -20.92 9.91 4.87
N SER A 65 -20.32 10.98 4.34
CA SER A 65 -21.05 12.21 4.03
C SER A 65 -22.08 11.95 2.93
N LEU A 66 -21.71 11.32 1.82
CA LEU A 66 -22.63 11.04 0.69
C LEU A 66 -23.82 10.17 1.07
N LEU A 67 -23.65 9.24 2.01
CA LEU A 67 -24.73 8.41 2.55
C LEU A 67 -25.74 9.22 3.38
N GLN A 68 -25.36 10.40 3.85
CA GLN A 68 -26.26 11.28 4.57
C GLN A 68 -27.10 12.08 3.57
N SER A 69 -28.42 11.91 3.62
CA SER A 69 -29.39 12.73 2.87
C SER A 69 -29.27 14.23 3.19
N ASN A 70 -28.66 14.57 4.33
CA ASN A 70 -28.47 15.93 4.83
C ASN A 70 -27.29 16.69 4.20
N VAL A 71 -26.50 16.10 3.30
CA VAL A 71 -25.45 16.83 2.55
C VAL A 71 -26.04 18.05 1.82
N ARG A 72 -27.33 18.00 1.45
CA ARG A 72 -28.05 19.15 0.89
C ARG A 72 -28.12 20.35 1.84
N PHE A 73 -28.16 20.15 3.15
CA PHE A 73 -28.15 21.26 4.14
C PHE A 73 -26.77 21.92 4.22
N TRP A 74 -25.70 21.13 4.12
CA TRP A 74 -24.33 21.66 4.06
C TRP A 74 -24.11 22.55 2.84
N MET A 75 -24.59 22.14 1.65
CA MET A 75 -24.51 22.98 0.44
C MET A 75 -25.32 24.28 0.53
N ARG A 76 -26.36 24.35 1.38
CA ARG A 76 -27.20 25.54 1.55
C ARG A 76 -26.64 26.54 2.59
N GLY A 77 -25.54 26.21 3.27
CA GLY A 77 -24.88 27.11 4.22
C GLY A 77 -25.65 27.37 5.52
N ASN A 78 -26.65 26.54 5.86
CA ASN A 78 -27.46 26.73 7.07
C ASN A 78 -26.84 26.06 8.31
N PHE A 79 -25.81 26.71 8.88
CA PHE A 79 -25.00 26.15 9.98
C PHE A 79 -25.77 25.92 11.29
N GLU A 80 -26.80 26.73 11.57
CA GLU A 80 -27.66 26.59 12.75
C GLU A 80 -28.42 25.25 12.75
N GLN A 81 -29.08 24.91 11.63
CA GLN A 81 -29.76 23.63 11.45
C GLN A 81 -28.79 22.45 11.49
N LEU A 82 -27.60 22.61 10.92
CA LEU A 82 -26.56 21.57 10.90
C LEU A 82 -26.10 21.22 12.32
N ARG A 83 -25.93 22.23 13.18
CA ARG A 83 -25.56 22.03 14.59
C ARG A 83 -26.64 21.29 15.37
N ALA A 84 -27.92 21.64 15.16
CA ALA A 84 -29.03 20.98 15.82
C ALA A 84 -29.14 19.49 15.43
N VAL A 85 -29.03 19.19 14.12
CA VAL A 85 -29.04 17.82 13.59
C VAL A 85 -27.83 17.03 14.09
N TRP A 86 -26.65 17.65 14.16
CA TRP A 86 -25.43 16.99 14.64
C TRP A 86 -25.56 16.49 16.09
N ILE A 87 -26.17 17.29 16.97
CA ILE A 87 -26.37 16.90 18.37
C ILE A 87 -27.34 15.72 18.46
N GLN A 88 -28.39 15.73 17.64
CA GLN A 88 -29.42 14.70 17.62
C GLN A 88 -28.92 13.37 17.00
N GLU A 89 -28.08 13.43 15.98
CA GLU A 89 -27.56 12.26 15.25
C GLU A 89 -26.20 11.74 15.78
N LYS A 90 -25.66 12.33 16.86
CA LYS A 90 -24.32 12.01 17.37
C LYS A 90 -24.08 10.51 17.57
N VAL A 91 -25.07 9.79 18.10
CA VAL A 91 -24.98 8.33 18.32
C VAL A 91 -24.90 7.57 17.01
N THR A 92 -25.79 7.87 16.06
CA THR A 92 -25.81 7.25 14.72
C THR A 92 -24.48 7.47 14.01
N TRP A 93 -23.95 8.69 14.05
CA TRP A 93 -22.65 9.03 13.47
C TRP A 93 -21.49 8.29 14.12
N SER A 94 -21.48 8.21 15.45
CA SER A 94 -20.44 7.48 16.18
C SER A 94 -20.46 6.00 15.81
N LEU A 95 -21.65 5.39 15.72
CA LEU A 95 -21.82 3.99 15.31
C LEU A 95 -21.35 3.74 13.89
N LEU A 96 -21.67 4.64 12.96
CA LEU A 96 -21.32 4.50 11.55
C LEU A 96 -19.82 4.71 11.31
N VAL A 97 -19.19 5.68 11.99
CA VAL A 97 -17.73 5.83 12.00
C VAL A 97 -17.06 4.61 12.62
N PHE A 98 -17.58 4.11 13.74
CA PHE A 98 -17.06 2.91 14.39
C PHE A 98 -17.14 1.68 13.48
N PHE A 99 -18.28 1.45 12.82
CA PHE A 99 -18.44 0.34 11.88
C PHE A 99 -17.49 0.47 10.68
N TYR A 100 -17.37 1.67 10.11
CA TYR A 100 -16.41 1.94 9.05
C TYR A 100 -14.97 1.59 9.48
N LEU A 101 -14.54 2.07 10.64
CA LEU A 101 -13.21 1.76 11.18
C LEU A 101 -13.03 0.26 11.43
N MET A 102 -14.03 -0.41 11.98
CA MET A 102 -14.00 -1.87 12.17
C MET A 102 -13.79 -2.61 10.85
N VAL A 103 -14.52 -2.24 9.78
CA VAL A 103 -14.38 -2.86 8.45
C VAL A 103 -12.98 -2.61 7.88
N VAL A 104 -12.49 -1.37 7.93
CA VAL A 104 -11.15 -1.02 7.43
C VAL A 104 -10.07 -1.77 8.19
N LEU A 105 -10.08 -1.73 9.53
CA LEU A 105 -9.09 -2.39 10.36
C LEU A 105 -9.14 -3.91 10.21
N SER A 106 -10.33 -4.49 10.11
CA SER A 106 -10.50 -5.93 9.85
C SER A 106 -9.97 -6.31 8.47
N GLY A 107 -10.25 -5.51 7.44
CA GLY A 107 -9.72 -5.72 6.09
C GLY A 107 -8.19 -5.68 6.05
N ILE A 108 -7.57 -4.68 6.69
CA ILE A 108 -6.12 -4.57 6.83
C ILE A 108 -5.56 -5.76 7.62
N GLY A 109 -6.19 -6.11 8.74
CA GLY A 109 -5.78 -7.23 9.58
C GLY A 109 -5.82 -8.57 8.84
N LEU A 110 -6.92 -8.85 8.13
CA LEU A 110 -7.07 -10.05 7.30
C LEU A 110 -6.07 -10.08 6.15
N ALA A 111 -5.84 -8.96 5.47
CA ALA A 111 -4.83 -8.87 4.42
C ALA A 111 -3.40 -9.10 4.94
N LEU A 112 -3.07 -8.57 6.12
CA LEU A 112 -1.79 -8.84 6.78
C LEU A 112 -1.65 -10.31 7.18
N LEU A 113 -2.72 -10.92 7.71
CA LEU A 113 -2.75 -12.34 8.04
C LEU A 113 -2.52 -13.22 6.80
N ALA A 114 -3.21 -12.91 5.70
CA ALA A 114 -3.05 -13.62 4.43
C ALA A 114 -1.64 -13.46 3.83
N ARG A 115 -0.94 -12.36 4.14
CA ARG A 115 0.41 -12.05 3.65
C ARG A 115 1.54 -12.42 4.63
N ARG A 116 1.26 -13.11 5.74
CA ARG A 116 2.31 -13.52 6.70
C ARG A 116 3.30 -14.50 6.10
N ARG A 117 2.88 -15.32 5.13
CA ARG A 117 3.71 -16.33 4.47
C ARG A 117 3.99 -15.96 3.01
N SER A 118 4.24 -14.67 2.75
CA SER A 118 4.71 -14.24 1.44
C SER A 118 6.03 -13.47 1.54
N LEU A 119 6.83 -13.61 0.49
CA LEU A 119 8.10 -12.93 0.30
C LEU A 119 8.02 -12.18 -1.03
N VAL A 120 8.23 -10.86 -0.98
CA VAL A 120 8.30 -10.01 -2.17
C VAL A 120 9.75 -9.67 -2.40
N VAL A 121 10.27 -9.96 -3.58
CA VAL A 121 11.65 -9.67 -3.95
C VAL A 121 11.65 -8.63 -5.04
N TYR A 122 12.19 -7.46 -4.71
CA TYR A 122 12.36 -6.35 -5.64
C TYR A 122 13.71 -6.43 -6.32
N ASN A 123 13.79 -5.91 -7.55
CA ASN A 123 15.02 -5.81 -8.35
C ASN A 123 15.62 -7.19 -8.63
N VAL A 124 14.78 -8.09 -9.13
CA VAL A 124 15.22 -9.40 -9.62
C VAL A 124 14.48 -9.72 -10.90
N GLU A 125 15.21 -10.20 -11.90
CA GLU A 125 14.57 -10.72 -13.11
C GLU A 125 13.82 -12.02 -12.78
N PRO A 126 12.54 -12.17 -13.19
CA PRO A 126 11.76 -13.34 -12.85
C PRO A 126 12.42 -14.67 -13.23
N ALA A 127 13.02 -14.75 -14.42
CA ALA A 127 13.71 -15.96 -14.89
C ALA A 127 14.89 -16.34 -13.98
N VAL A 128 15.71 -15.36 -13.59
CA VAL A 128 16.83 -15.58 -12.66
C VAL A 128 16.31 -16.05 -11.30
N PHE A 129 15.23 -15.44 -10.79
CA PHE A 129 14.63 -15.85 -9.52
C PHE A 129 14.13 -17.30 -9.54
N GLU A 130 13.49 -17.73 -10.63
CA GLU A 130 13.01 -19.11 -10.77
C GLU A 130 14.15 -20.14 -10.74
N VAL A 131 15.30 -19.83 -11.36
CA VAL A 131 16.50 -20.67 -11.30
C VAL A 131 17.01 -20.76 -9.86
N LEU A 132 17.15 -19.61 -9.16
CA LEU A 132 17.59 -19.59 -7.76
C LEU A 132 16.68 -20.39 -6.83
N VAL A 133 15.37 -20.30 -7.04
CA VAL A 133 14.39 -21.08 -6.26
C VAL A 133 14.61 -22.57 -6.48
N THR A 134 14.78 -22.99 -7.73
CA THR A 134 15.06 -24.39 -8.08
C THR A 134 16.34 -24.87 -7.41
N GLU A 135 17.43 -24.12 -7.52
CA GLU A 135 18.72 -24.44 -6.88
C GLU A 135 18.62 -24.53 -5.35
N VAL A 136 17.89 -23.61 -4.70
CA VAL A 136 17.67 -23.65 -3.25
C VAL A 136 16.90 -24.91 -2.84
N PHE A 137 15.91 -25.32 -3.63
CA PHE A 137 15.14 -26.54 -3.35
C PHE A 137 15.94 -27.82 -3.61
N GLU A 138 16.81 -27.83 -4.62
CA GLU A 138 17.79 -28.90 -4.84
C GLU A 138 18.76 -29.02 -3.66
N GLN A 139 19.28 -27.90 -3.13
CA GLN A 139 20.13 -27.90 -1.92
C GLN A 139 19.40 -28.45 -0.68
N LEU A 140 18.09 -28.25 -0.61
CA LEU A 140 17.24 -28.82 0.45
C LEU A 140 16.88 -30.29 0.20
N GLY A 141 17.32 -30.90 -0.91
CA GLY A 141 17.03 -32.28 -1.28
C GLY A 141 15.57 -32.50 -1.66
N ARG A 142 14.87 -31.46 -2.11
CA ARG A 142 13.44 -31.50 -2.47
C ARG A 142 13.25 -30.97 -3.88
N PRO A 143 13.34 -31.82 -4.93
CA PRO A 143 13.09 -31.37 -6.28
C PRO A 143 11.66 -30.81 -6.40
N ILE A 144 11.53 -29.74 -7.17
CA ILE A 144 10.27 -29.05 -7.42
C ILE A 144 9.95 -29.04 -8.91
N GLU A 145 8.66 -29.10 -9.23
CA GLU A 145 8.13 -29.01 -10.58
C GLU A 145 7.19 -27.81 -10.68
N ARG A 146 7.31 -27.06 -11.78
CA ARG A 146 6.47 -25.88 -12.05
C ARG A 146 5.22 -26.28 -12.83
N ARG A 147 4.05 -25.90 -12.33
CA ARG A 147 2.75 -26.00 -13.01
C ARG A 147 2.04 -24.65 -13.05
N GLY A 148 2.35 -23.86 -14.08
CA GLY A 148 1.88 -22.47 -14.18
C GLY A 148 2.59 -21.59 -13.15
N ASN A 149 1.82 -20.90 -12.29
CA ASN A 149 2.36 -20.15 -11.16
C ASN A 149 2.57 -21.02 -9.92
N LEU A 150 2.05 -22.25 -9.89
CA LEU A 150 2.14 -23.13 -8.74
C LEU A 150 3.39 -24.01 -8.83
N TRP A 151 4.17 -24.07 -7.76
CA TRP A 151 5.34 -24.93 -7.62
C TRP A 151 5.02 -26.08 -6.67
N LEU A 152 5.29 -27.29 -7.16
CA LEU A 152 4.91 -28.55 -6.55
C LEU A 152 6.17 -29.34 -6.19
N SER A 153 6.12 -30.08 -5.10
CA SER A 153 7.00 -31.23 -4.88
C SER A 153 6.09 -32.45 -4.78
N GLU A 154 5.99 -33.10 -3.62
CA GLU A 154 4.93 -34.09 -3.37
C GLU A 154 3.53 -33.45 -3.22
N ALA A 155 3.48 -32.18 -2.82
CA ALA A 155 2.27 -31.40 -2.62
C ALA A 155 2.51 -29.93 -3.06
N PRO A 156 1.46 -29.11 -3.21
CA PRO A 156 1.59 -27.67 -3.47
C PRO A 156 2.44 -26.97 -2.41
N LEU A 157 3.54 -26.34 -2.82
CA LEU A 157 4.47 -25.66 -1.91
C LEU A 157 4.23 -24.16 -1.87
N PHE A 158 4.34 -23.50 -3.01
CA PHE A 158 4.18 -22.06 -3.13
C PHE A 158 3.69 -21.65 -4.52
N GLU A 159 3.09 -20.48 -4.59
CA GLU A 159 2.76 -19.78 -5.82
C GLU A 159 3.81 -18.71 -6.08
N LEU A 160 4.17 -18.52 -7.34
CA LEU A 160 5.11 -17.51 -7.80
C LEU A 160 4.40 -16.58 -8.79
N ASP A 161 4.20 -15.34 -8.36
CA ASP A 161 3.65 -14.28 -9.20
C ASP A 161 4.77 -13.31 -9.60
N ALA A 162 5.09 -13.30 -10.89
CA ALA A 162 6.10 -12.43 -11.47
C ALA A 162 5.48 -11.16 -12.08
N PHE A 163 6.11 -10.01 -11.83
CA PHE A 163 5.83 -8.77 -12.52
C PHE A 163 7.07 -8.32 -13.28
N GLU A 164 7.16 -8.72 -14.56
CA GLU A 164 8.31 -8.48 -15.44
C GLU A 164 8.65 -6.98 -15.54
N GLY A 165 7.64 -6.15 -15.77
CA GLY A 165 7.83 -4.70 -15.96
C GLY A 165 8.45 -3.99 -14.77
N GLY A 166 8.35 -4.55 -13.55
CA GLY A 166 8.93 -3.99 -12.34
C GLY A 166 10.01 -4.83 -11.70
N HIS A 167 10.53 -5.85 -12.39
CA HIS A 167 11.56 -6.77 -11.88
C HIS A 167 11.25 -7.21 -10.44
N THR A 168 10.00 -7.60 -10.21
CA THR A 168 9.49 -7.93 -8.88
C THR A 168 8.85 -9.30 -8.93
N VAL A 169 9.18 -10.13 -7.95
CA VAL A 169 8.61 -11.47 -7.81
C VAL A 169 7.98 -11.61 -6.43
N THR A 170 6.75 -12.10 -6.39
CA THR A 170 6.05 -12.42 -5.15
C THR A 170 5.96 -13.94 -5.02
N LEU A 171 6.59 -14.47 -3.98
CA LEU A 171 6.48 -15.86 -3.57
C LEU A 171 5.43 -15.95 -2.47
N ARG A 172 4.33 -16.66 -2.69
CA ARG A 172 3.27 -16.93 -1.72
C ARG A 172 3.31 -18.39 -1.28
N TRP A 173 3.63 -18.64 -0.02
CA TRP A 173 3.68 -19.99 0.52
C TRP A 173 2.27 -20.56 0.71
N VAL A 174 2.03 -21.75 0.17
CA VAL A 174 0.75 -22.48 0.24
C VAL A 174 0.84 -23.66 1.20
N SER A 175 2.00 -24.29 1.33
CA SER A 175 2.21 -25.42 2.24
C SER A 175 2.06 -25.02 3.72
N ASN A 176 1.68 -25.99 4.56
CA ASN A 176 1.61 -25.81 6.01
C ASN A 176 2.96 -25.98 6.72
N ASP A 177 4.01 -26.37 6.00
CA ASP A 177 5.34 -26.54 6.57
C ASP A 177 6.03 -25.17 6.79
N GLN A 178 5.93 -24.66 8.02
CA GLN A 178 6.54 -23.39 8.40
C GLN A 178 8.07 -23.47 8.47
N ARG A 179 8.64 -24.61 8.85
CA ARG A 179 10.10 -24.76 8.96
C ARG A 179 10.73 -24.70 7.57
N LEU A 180 10.13 -25.40 6.60
CA LEU A 180 10.58 -25.35 5.22
C LEU A 180 10.49 -23.93 4.66
N PHE A 181 9.42 -23.17 4.94
CA PHE A 181 9.32 -21.76 4.55
C PHE A 181 10.47 -20.90 5.11
N GLU A 182 10.79 -21.05 6.39
CA GLU A 182 11.86 -20.30 7.06
C GLU A 182 13.23 -20.66 6.49
N ASP A 183 13.51 -21.95 6.28
CA ASP A 183 14.76 -22.44 5.69
C ASP A 183 14.93 -21.97 4.23
N THR A 184 13.88 -22.12 3.41
CA THR A 184 13.86 -21.62 2.02
C THR A 184 14.06 -20.11 1.99
N THR A 185 13.36 -19.35 2.84
CA THR A 185 13.52 -17.88 2.89
C THR A 185 14.94 -17.49 3.30
N ARG A 186 15.55 -18.20 4.25
CA ARG A 186 16.93 -17.96 4.68
C ARG A 186 17.92 -18.22 3.54
N LEU A 187 17.80 -19.36 2.86
CA LEU A 187 18.69 -19.71 1.73
C LEU A 187 18.50 -18.76 0.55
N LEU A 188 17.26 -18.42 0.19
CA LEU A 188 16.96 -17.44 -0.85
C LEU A 188 17.57 -16.07 -0.53
N ARG A 189 17.49 -15.58 0.72
CA ARG A 189 18.12 -14.31 1.10
C ARG A 189 19.64 -14.33 0.89
N THR A 190 20.28 -15.45 1.20
CA THR A 190 21.72 -15.63 0.98
C THR A 190 22.05 -15.65 -0.52
N ALA A 191 21.29 -16.40 -1.32
CA ALA A 191 21.50 -16.51 -2.77
C ALA A 191 21.22 -15.18 -3.51
N LEU A 192 20.19 -14.44 -3.08
CA LEU A 192 19.85 -13.13 -3.63
C LEU A 192 20.94 -12.08 -3.34
N ALA A 193 21.63 -12.19 -2.21
CA ALA A 193 22.67 -11.23 -1.84
C ALA A 193 23.89 -11.27 -2.79
N THR A 194 24.09 -12.37 -3.51
CA THR A 194 25.20 -12.56 -4.46
C THR A 194 24.82 -12.20 -5.90
N GLN A 195 23.54 -11.98 -6.20
CA GLN A 195 23.08 -11.69 -7.55
C GLN A 195 23.12 -10.19 -7.84
N PRO A 196 23.76 -9.76 -8.94
CA PRO A 196 23.63 -8.39 -9.40
C PRO A 196 22.18 -8.15 -9.89
N SER A 197 21.68 -6.94 -9.67
CA SER A 197 20.43 -6.49 -10.29
C SER A 197 20.71 -5.46 -11.37
N ASP A 198 20.01 -5.60 -12.49
CA ASP A 198 19.89 -4.52 -13.46
C ASP A 198 19.07 -3.34 -12.90
N GLU A 199 19.22 -2.17 -13.52
CA GLU A 199 18.46 -0.98 -13.13
C GLU A 199 16.96 -1.19 -13.38
N ASN A 200 16.15 -1.09 -12.31
CA ASN A 200 14.72 -1.24 -12.42
C ASN A 200 14.08 0.00 -13.09
N PRO A 201 13.42 -0.13 -14.27
CA PRO A 201 12.85 1.00 -14.99
C PRO A 201 11.73 1.70 -14.21
N VAL A 202 11.02 0.96 -13.35
CA VAL A 202 9.90 1.49 -12.53
C VAL A 202 10.40 2.49 -11.50
N SER A 203 11.66 2.40 -11.08
CA SER A 203 12.23 3.30 -10.07
C SER A 203 12.19 4.78 -10.47
N ARG A 204 12.35 5.08 -11.77
CA ARG A 204 12.27 6.45 -12.30
C ARG A 204 10.83 6.94 -12.32
N TRP A 205 9.89 6.08 -12.70
CA TRP A 205 8.46 6.41 -12.68
C TRP A 205 7.96 6.66 -11.25
N LEU A 206 8.33 5.81 -10.29
CA LEU A 206 7.98 5.98 -8.88
C LEU A 206 8.54 7.29 -8.30
N MET A 207 9.80 7.62 -8.64
CA MET A 207 10.39 8.89 -8.22
C MET A 207 9.63 10.09 -8.80
N SER A 208 9.31 10.07 -10.10
CA SER A 208 8.53 11.13 -10.73
C SER A 208 7.13 11.27 -10.11
N ALA A 209 6.46 10.15 -9.82
CA ALA A 209 5.17 10.15 -9.14
C ALA A 209 5.26 10.69 -7.70
N ALA A 210 6.33 10.36 -6.96
CA ALA A 210 6.60 10.90 -5.64
C ALA A 210 6.82 12.43 -5.67
N ILE A 211 7.64 12.92 -6.60
CA ILE A 211 7.90 14.36 -6.79
C ILE A 211 6.63 15.09 -7.22
N GLY A 212 5.86 14.52 -8.15
CA GLY A 212 4.58 15.07 -8.58
C GLY A 212 3.60 15.20 -7.42
N SER A 213 3.47 14.14 -6.62
CA SER A 213 2.64 14.15 -5.40
C SER A 213 3.13 15.19 -4.38
N GLY A 214 4.44 15.29 -4.15
CA GLY A 214 5.03 16.30 -3.28
C GLY A 214 4.79 17.73 -3.77
N THR A 215 4.85 17.97 -5.07
CA THR A 215 4.52 19.28 -5.67
C THR A 215 3.07 19.66 -5.40
N VAL A 216 2.13 18.72 -5.60
CA VAL A 216 0.71 18.94 -5.29
C VAL A 216 0.52 19.31 -3.81
N VAL A 217 1.21 18.61 -2.89
CA VAL A 217 1.17 18.93 -1.46
C VAL A 217 1.66 20.35 -1.20
N LEU A 218 2.80 20.76 -1.76
CA LEU A 218 3.36 22.10 -1.57
C LEU A 218 2.42 23.19 -2.11
N CYS A 219 1.84 22.99 -3.29
CA CYS A 219 0.85 23.91 -3.85
C CYS A 219 -0.39 24.01 -2.95
N CYS A 220 -0.95 22.90 -2.51
CA CYS A 220 -2.11 22.88 -1.61
C CYS A 220 -1.79 23.57 -0.27
N PHE A 221 -0.61 23.32 0.29
CA PHE A 221 -0.16 23.94 1.53
C PHE A 221 0.01 25.46 1.38
N GLY A 222 0.63 25.93 0.28
CA GLY A 222 0.75 27.35 -0.01
C GLY A 222 -0.60 28.05 -0.15
N LEU A 223 -1.56 27.43 -0.83
CA LEU A 223 -2.93 27.94 -0.95
C LEU A 223 -3.66 27.99 0.39
N LEU A 224 -3.47 26.99 1.27
CA LEU A 224 -4.00 27.01 2.63
C LEU A 224 -3.46 28.20 3.43
N LEU A 225 -2.14 28.40 3.42
CA LEU A 225 -1.51 29.51 4.14
C LEU A 225 -1.99 30.87 3.61
N TYR A 226 -2.06 31.02 2.29
CA TYR A 226 -2.54 32.24 1.66
C TYR A 226 -4.00 32.53 2.01
N GLY A 227 -4.88 31.52 1.88
CA GLY A 227 -6.29 31.69 2.22
C GLY A 227 -6.52 31.98 3.71
N LEU A 228 -5.72 31.40 4.60
CA LEU A 228 -5.74 31.74 6.03
C LEU A 228 -5.26 33.17 6.29
N SER A 229 -4.28 33.68 5.53
CA SER A 229 -3.84 35.08 5.66
C SER A 229 -4.88 36.10 5.20
N LEU A 230 -5.68 35.77 4.17
CA LEU A 230 -6.77 36.63 3.70
C LEU A 230 -7.96 36.69 4.66
N LEU A 231 -8.10 35.69 5.54
CA LEU A 231 -9.17 35.61 6.53
C LEU A 231 -8.83 36.35 7.84
N ARG A 232 -7.58 36.80 8.00
CA ARG A 232 -7.13 37.63 9.13
C ARG A 232 -7.32 39.10 8.83
#